data_AF-A0A7J7N2S6-F1
#
_entry.id   AF-A0A7J7N2S6-F1
#
_cell.length_a   1.000
_cell.length_b   1.000
_cell.length_c   1.000
_cell.angle_alpha   90.00
_cell.angle_beta   90.00
_cell.angle_gamma   90.00
#
_symmetry.space_group_name_H-M   'P 1'
#
loop_
_entity.id
_entity.type
_entity.pdbx_description
1 polymer ?
#
loop_
_entity_poly.entity_id
_entity_poly.type
_entity_poly.pdbx_seq_one_letter_code
_entity_poly.pdbx_strand_id
1 'polypeptide(L)'
;MLIATYKRKRRKAMNNKVIDYKAITGQKPRIEIHTKYARPVGRWGYQFFREVGLIAIQHGPLMGHDWSKVKDDDKFDIDMHLLHVKYIVDKILGEHLRGFRCFLNSNYKKFKNNGVARRYPYGGLAQEKWDACCDWFGREEFK
;
A
#
# COMPACT_ATOMS: atom_id res chain seq x y z
N MET A 1 22.55 -17.76 -5.64
CA MET A 1 21.90 -17.12 -4.47
C MET A 1 21.78 -15.59 -4.68
N LEU A 2 21.06 -15.12 -5.73
CA LEU A 2 21.13 -13.71 -6.20
C LEU A 2 19.77 -13.04 -6.52
N ILE A 3 18.64 -13.74 -6.38
CA ILE A 3 17.34 -13.24 -6.87
C ILE A 3 16.62 -12.36 -5.83
N ALA A 4 16.87 -12.59 -4.53
CA ALA A 4 16.17 -11.88 -3.45
C ALA A 4 16.62 -10.42 -3.29
N THR A 5 17.90 -10.14 -3.47
CA THR A 5 18.50 -8.80 -3.29
C THR A 5 18.13 -7.83 -4.41
N TYR A 6 18.01 -8.33 -5.64
CA TYR A 6 17.68 -7.52 -6.82
C TYR A 6 16.24 -6.99 -6.78
N LYS A 7 15.27 -7.81 -6.35
CA LYS A 7 13.87 -7.37 -6.18
C LYS A 7 13.69 -6.37 -5.03
N ARG A 8 14.47 -6.51 -3.95
CA ARG A 8 14.42 -5.65 -2.75
C ARG A 8 14.88 -4.22 -3.05
N LYS A 9 15.94 -4.04 -3.84
CA LYS A 9 16.37 -2.73 -4.35
C LYS A 9 15.36 -2.11 -5.33
N ARG A 10 14.75 -2.92 -6.20
CA ARG A 10 13.84 -2.44 -7.25
C ARG A 10 12.55 -1.81 -6.73
N ARG A 11 12.00 -2.25 -5.58
CA ARG A 11 10.78 -1.64 -4.99
C ARG A 11 11.06 -0.37 -4.17
N LYS A 12 12.19 -0.27 -3.49
CA LYS A 12 12.66 1.00 -2.92
C LYS A 12 12.95 2.03 -4.02
N ALA A 13 13.34 1.56 -5.21
CA ALA A 13 13.53 2.34 -6.42
C ALA A 13 12.25 2.55 -7.27
N MET A 14 11.07 2.07 -6.84
CA MET A 14 9.81 2.31 -7.56
C MET A 14 9.30 3.73 -7.26
N ASN A 15 10.01 4.74 -7.78
CA ASN A 15 9.65 6.15 -7.91
C ASN A 15 8.62 6.63 -6.90
N ASN A 16 9.11 7.04 -5.73
CA ASN A 16 8.30 7.64 -4.68
C ASN A 16 8.12 9.12 -5.05
N LYS A 17 7.32 9.38 -6.10
CA LYS A 17 7.25 10.70 -6.75
C LYS A 17 6.86 11.82 -5.80
N VAL A 18 6.15 11.47 -4.72
CA VAL A 18 5.83 12.38 -3.60
C VAL A 18 7.11 12.81 -2.88
N ILE A 19 7.98 11.85 -2.53
CA ILE A 19 9.27 12.13 -1.90
C ILE A 19 10.18 12.92 -2.83
N ASP A 20 10.28 12.52 -4.10
CA ASP A 20 11.13 13.23 -5.07
C ASP A 20 10.65 14.67 -5.27
N TYR A 21 9.33 14.86 -5.39
CA TYR A 21 8.74 16.20 -5.49
C TYR A 21 8.98 17.02 -4.22
N LYS A 22 8.83 16.44 -3.04
CA LYS A 22 9.13 17.08 -1.75
C LYS A 22 10.60 17.46 -1.64
N ALA A 23 11.51 16.61 -2.10
CA ALA A 23 12.95 16.88 -2.08
C ALA A 23 13.34 18.04 -3.03
N ILE A 24 12.68 18.16 -4.18
CA ILE A 24 12.96 19.21 -5.17
C ILE A 24 12.31 20.54 -4.79
N THR A 25 11.06 20.52 -4.33
CA THR A 25 10.23 21.73 -4.16
C THR A 25 10.08 22.18 -2.72
N GLY A 26 10.43 21.33 -1.74
CA GLY A 26 10.12 21.52 -0.33
C GLY A 26 8.64 21.36 0.02
N GLN A 27 7.78 21.06 -0.96
CA GLN A 27 6.33 20.99 -0.79
C GLN A 27 5.78 19.58 -1.06
N LYS A 28 4.66 19.24 -0.42
CA LYS A 28 3.91 18.04 -0.76
C LYS A 28 3.07 18.29 -2.02
N PRO A 29 2.94 17.31 -2.93
CA PRO A 29 2.02 17.46 -4.04
C PRO A 29 0.59 17.48 -3.50
N ARG A 30 -0.18 18.50 -3.89
CA ARG A 30 -1.59 18.65 -3.50
C ARG A 30 -2.49 17.79 -4.38
N ILE A 31 -3.45 17.13 -3.75
CA ILE A 31 -4.52 16.38 -4.41
C ILE A 31 -5.86 17.06 -4.16
N GLU A 32 -6.58 17.24 -5.25
CA GLU A 32 -7.98 17.68 -5.22
C GLU A 32 -8.86 16.50 -5.60
N ILE A 33 -9.95 16.32 -4.87
CA ILE A 33 -10.97 15.32 -5.17
C ILE A 33 -12.19 16.04 -5.73
N HIS A 34 -12.56 15.70 -6.97
CA HIS A 34 -13.73 16.32 -7.59
C HIS A 34 -15.01 15.75 -7.00
N THR A 35 -15.89 16.62 -6.48
CA THR A 35 -17.13 16.25 -5.79
C THR A 35 -18.07 15.38 -6.65
N LYS A 36 -18.36 15.82 -7.89
CA LYS A 36 -19.23 15.08 -8.83
C LYS A 36 -18.72 13.70 -9.23
N TYR A 37 -17.42 13.56 -9.48
CA TYR A 37 -16.82 12.32 -10.00
C TYR A 37 -16.23 11.43 -8.92
N ALA A 38 -16.22 11.90 -7.67
CA ALA A 38 -15.68 11.22 -6.51
C ALA A 38 -14.25 10.66 -6.74
N ARG A 39 -13.40 11.41 -7.45
CA ARG A 39 -12.06 10.94 -7.83
C ARG A 39 -11.01 12.05 -7.75
N PRO A 40 -9.72 11.69 -7.54
CA PRO A 40 -8.59 12.60 -7.70
C PRO A 40 -8.56 13.22 -9.09
N VAL A 41 -8.31 14.52 -9.16
CA VAL A 41 -8.17 15.29 -10.40
C VAL A 41 -6.86 16.08 -10.42
N GLY A 42 -6.60 16.74 -11.55
CA GLY A 42 -5.40 17.53 -11.75
C GLY A 42 -4.16 16.70 -12.08
N ARG A 43 -3.00 17.36 -12.07
CA ARG A 43 -1.70 16.81 -12.50
C ARG A 43 -1.31 15.52 -11.77
N TRP A 44 -1.74 15.37 -10.53
CA TRP A 44 -1.37 14.27 -9.64
C TRP A 44 -2.44 13.20 -9.52
N GLY A 45 -3.61 13.35 -10.17
CA GLY A 45 -4.74 12.44 -9.97
C GLY A 45 -4.45 10.99 -10.32
N TYR A 46 -3.76 10.72 -11.44
CA TYR A 46 -3.36 9.36 -11.80
C TYR A 46 -2.25 8.81 -10.88
N GLN A 47 -1.28 9.66 -10.55
CA GLN A 47 -0.16 9.33 -9.68
C GLN A 47 -0.66 8.98 -8.27
N PHE A 48 -1.71 9.63 -7.80
CA PHE A 48 -2.31 9.36 -6.50
C PHE A 48 -2.66 7.88 -6.33
N PHE A 49 -3.43 7.29 -7.25
CA PHE A 49 -3.78 5.87 -7.18
C PHE A 49 -2.56 4.96 -7.12
N ARG A 50 -1.55 5.25 -7.96
CA ARG A 50 -0.31 4.47 -8.01
C ARG A 50 0.46 4.54 -6.68
N GLU A 51 0.64 5.75 -6.16
CA GLU A 51 1.38 5.97 -4.90
C GLU A 51 0.61 5.41 -3.69
N VAL A 52 -0.72 5.53 -3.65
CA VAL A 52 -1.55 4.87 -2.61
C VAL A 52 -1.37 3.35 -2.65
N GLY A 53 -1.31 2.75 -3.84
CA GLY A 53 -1.00 1.33 -3.99
C GLY A 53 0.38 0.94 -3.45
N LEU A 54 1.40 1.79 -3.64
CA LEU A 54 2.74 1.59 -3.08
C LEU A 54 2.74 1.73 -1.55
N ILE A 55 2.04 2.73 -1.02
CA ILE A 55 1.82 2.94 0.43
C ILE A 55 1.17 1.69 1.04
N ALA A 56 0.12 1.16 0.42
CA ALA A 56 -0.56 -0.06 0.88
C ALA A 56 0.39 -1.28 0.94
N ILE A 57 1.29 -1.40 -0.04
CA ILE A 57 2.31 -2.47 -0.07
C ILE A 57 3.37 -2.27 1.03
N GLN A 58 3.83 -1.03 1.23
CA GLN A 58 4.92 -0.69 2.15
C GLN A 58 4.49 -0.70 3.62
N HIS A 59 3.38 -0.03 3.92
CA HIS A 59 2.89 0.17 5.29
C HIS A 59 2.07 -1.01 5.78
N GLY A 60 1.38 -1.69 4.86
CA GLY A 60 1.31 -3.14 4.90
C GLY A 60 -0.07 -3.74 4.78
N PRO A 61 -0.12 -5.04 4.54
CA PRO A 61 -1.36 -5.78 4.39
C PRO A 61 -2.19 -5.83 5.67
N LEU A 62 -1.68 -5.43 6.82
CA LEU A 62 -2.42 -5.46 8.10
C LEU A 62 -2.91 -4.08 8.56
N MET A 63 -2.61 -3.01 7.81
CA MET A 63 -3.07 -1.67 8.20
C MET A 63 -4.58 -1.47 7.96
N GLY A 64 -5.22 -0.60 8.74
CA GLY A 64 -6.59 -0.16 8.46
C GLY A 64 -6.68 0.73 7.21
N HIS A 65 -7.88 0.94 6.70
CA HIS A 65 -8.16 1.81 5.53
C HIS A 65 -8.17 3.31 5.88
N ASP A 66 -7.53 3.70 6.99
CA ASP A 66 -7.57 5.05 7.53
C ASP A 66 -6.32 5.81 7.09
N TRP A 67 -6.51 6.80 6.23
CA TRP A 67 -5.43 7.63 5.70
C TRP A 67 -4.65 8.36 6.79
N SER A 68 -5.29 8.69 7.92
CA SER A 68 -4.61 9.38 9.02
C SER A 68 -3.43 8.55 9.57
N LYS A 69 -3.52 7.21 9.50
CA LYS A 69 -2.52 6.26 10.00
C LYS A 69 -1.32 6.06 9.05
N VAL A 70 -1.39 6.58 7.83
CA VAL A 70 -0.24 6.59 6.92
C VAL A 70 0.83 7.54 7.48
N LYS A 71 2.12 7.21 7.32
CA LYS A 71 3.19 8.12 7.74
C LYS A 71 3.17 9.40 6.92
N ASP A 72 3.33 10.54 7.59
CA ASP A 72 3.13 11.86 6.98
C ASP A 72 4.10 12.17 5.83
N ASP A 73 5.32 11.63 5.88
CA ASP A 73 6.33 11.79 4.83
C ASP A 73 5.96 11.14 3.50
N ASP A 74 5.07 10.14 3.52
CA ASP A 74 4.60 9.43 2.33
C ASP A 74 3.27 10.00 1.80
N LYS A 75 2.71 11.04 2.44
CA LYS A 75 1.38 11.59 2.09
C LYS A 75 1.45 12.68 1.04
N PHE A 76 0.41 12.72 0.22
CA PHE A 76 0.00 13.93 -0.50
C PHE A 76 -0.56 14.96 0.48
N ASP A 77 -0.53 16.23 0.07
CA ASP A 77 -1.33 17.26 0.73
C ASP A 77 -2.79 17.14 0.29
N ILE A 78 -3.68 16.84 1.23
CA ILE A 78 -5.10 16.58 1.00
C ILE A 78 -5.89 17.22 2.12
N ASP A 79 -6.95 17.95 1.77
CA ASP A 79 -7.87 18.51 2.76
C ASP A 79 -8.81 17.42 3.31
N MET A 80 -8.35 16.76 4.36
CA MET A 80 -9.08 15.67 5.04
C MET A 80 -10.20 16.17 5.96
N HIS A 81 -10.36 17.49 6.16
CA HIS A 81 -11.48 18.04 6.94
C HIS A 81 -12.82 17.91 6.18
N LEU A 82 -12.75 17.82 4.85
CA LEU A 82 -13.90 17.58 4.01
C LEU A 82 -14.28 16.09 4.06
N LEU A 83 -15.43 15.78 4.66
CA LEU A 83 -15.88 14.39 4.87
C LEU A 83 -15.94 13.56 3.57
N HIS A 84 -16.37 14.16 2.46
CA HIS A 84 -16.42 13.48 1.18
C HIS A 84 -15.02 13.13 0.65
N VAL A 85 -14.03 14.03 0.84
CA VAL A 85 -12.63 13.80 0.48
C VAL A 85 -12.07 12.66 1.31
N LYS A 86 -12.26 12.72 2.64
CA LYS A 86 -11.84 11.65 3.56
C LYS A 86 -12.40 10.30 3.13
N TYR A 87 -13.71 10.22 2.89
CA TYR A 87 -14.38 9.00 2.46
C TYR A 87 -13.76 8.42 1.18
N ILE A 88 -13.51 9.25 0.17
CA ILE A 88 -12.95 8.82 -1.11
C ILE A 88 -11.51 8.33 -0.94
N VAL A 89 -10.68 9.05 -0.19
CA VAL A 89 -9.28 8.67 0.05
C VAL A 89 -9.20 7.34 0.84
N ASP A 90 -9.98 7.20 1.90
CA ASP A 90 -10.03 5.97 2.70
C ASP A 90 -10.56 4.79 1.86
N LYS A 91 -11.55 5.04 0.99
CA LYS A 91 -12.05 4.03 0.04
C LYS A 91 -10.96 3.57 -0.92
N ILE A 92 -10.23 4.49 -1.55
CA ILE A 92 -9.13 4.16 -2.49
C ILE A 92 -8.05 3.36 -1.77
N LEU A 93 -7.63 3.81 -0.57
CA LEU A 93 -6.67 3.07 0.25
C LEU A 93 -7.19 1.66 0.60
N GLY A 94 -8.45 1.55 1.00
CA GLY A 94 -9.11 0.29 1.32
C GLY A 94 -9.16 -0.68 0.14
N GLU A 95 -9.45 -0.21 -1.07
CA GLU A 95 -9.45 -1.02 -2.30
C GLU A 95 -8.06 -1.57 -2.62
N HIS A 96 -7.02 -0.73 -2.53
CA HIS A 96 -5.63 -1.18 -2.74
C HIS A 96 -5.19 -2.18 -1.68
N LEU A 97 -5.51 -1.94 -0.40
CA LEU A 97 -5.22 -2.86 0.69
C LEU A 97 -5.91 -4.20 0.49
N ARG A 98 -7.21 -4.18 0.16
CA ARG A 98 -7.98 -5.40 -0.13
C ARG A 98 -7.35 -6.18 -1.28
N GLY A 99 -7.05 -5.51 -2.40
CA GLY A 99 -6.42 -6.15 -3.56
C GLY A 99 -5.08 -6.79 -3.20
N PHE A 100 -4.24 -6.09 -2.43
CA PHE A 100 -2.96 -6.61 -2.01
C PHE A 100 -3.09 -7.80 -1.04
N ARG A 101 -4.02 -7.75 -0.08
CA ARG A 101 -4.32 -8.88 0.83
C ARG A 101 -4.78 -10.11 0.07
N CYS A 102 -5.72 -9.95 -0.87
CA CYS A 102 -6.18 -11.06 -1.71
C CYS A 102 -5.01 -11.67 -2.48
N PHE A 103 -4.17 -10.84 -3.08
CA PHE A 103 -2.99 -11.30 -3.79
C PHE A 103 -2.01 -12.05 -2.86
N LEU A 104 -1.77 -11.57 -1.64
CA LEU A 104 -0.91 -12.27 -0.67
C LEU A 104 -1.52 -13.60 -0.23
N ASN A 105 -2.82 -13.65 0.03
CA ASN A 105 -3.52 -14.89 0.37
C ASN A 105 -3.42 -15.92 -0.78
N SER A 106 -3.60 -15.49 -2.03
CA SER A 106 -3.41 -16.36 -3.20
C SER A 106 -1.97 -16.88 -3.32
N ASN A 107 -0.97 -16.14 -2.86
CA ASN A 107 0.41 -16.66 -2.79
C ASN A 107 0.60 -17.62 -1.60
N TYR A 108 0.00 -17.33 -0.44
CA TYR A 108 0.00 -18.20 0.73
C TYR A 108 -0.61 -19.57 0.41
N LYS A 109 -1.77 -19.61 -0.28
CA LYS A 109 -2.48 -20.84 -0.66
C LYS A 109 -1.71 -21.77 -1.62
N LYS A 110 -0.60 -21.31 -2.22
CA LYS A 110 0.29 -22.17 -3.03
C LYS A 110 1.12 -23.13 -2.16
N PHE A 111 1.26 -22.84 -0.88
CA PHE A 111 2.03 -23.66 0.05
C PHE A 111 1.13 -24.68 0.75
N LYS A 112 1.63 -25.90 0.94
CA LYS A 112 0.88 -27.01 1.53
C LYS A 112 0.56 -26.81 3.02
N ASN A 113 1.37 -26.04 3.73
CA ASN A 113 1.16 -25.73 5.15
C ASN A 113 1.85 -24.42 5.55
N ASN A 114 1.47 -23.90 6.72
CA ASN A 114 1.93 -22.62 7.24
C ASN A 114 3.45 -22.60 7.48
N GLY A 115 4.03 -23.70 7.96
CA GLY A 115 5.47 -23.81 8.22
C GLY A 115 6.33 -23.64 6.96
N VAL A 116 5.86 -24.16 5.82
CA VAL A 116 6.51 -23.94 4.52
C VAL A 116 6.31 -22.49 4.07
N ALA A 117 5.08 -21.96 4.13
CA ALA A 117 4.78 -20.59 3.71
C ALA A 117 5.69 -19.54 4.38
N ARG A 118 5.91 -19.65 5.70
CA ARG A 118 6.75 -18.70 6.46
C ARG A 118 8.18 -18.60 5.95
N ARG A 119 8.75 -19.68 5.42
CA ARG A 119 10.13 -19.70 4.90
C ARG A 119 10.29 -18.94 3.59
N TYR A 120 9.19 -18.61 2.92
CA TYR A 120 9.18 -17.98 1.60
C TYR A 120 8.36 -16.68 1.62
N PRO A 121 8.88 -15.61 2.24
CA PRO A 121 8.18 -14.33 2.27
C PRO A 121 7.91 -13.82 0.87
N TYR A 122 6.71 -13.27 0.67
CA TYR A 122 6.38 -12.62 -0.59
C TYR A 122 7.41 -11.53 -0.88
N GLY A 123 8.05 -11.59 -2.06
CA GLY A 123 9.17 -10.72 -2.39
C GLY A 123 8.80 -9.25 -2.23
N GLY A 124 9.50 -8.56 -1.32
CA GLY A 124 9.29 -7.14 -0.98
C GLY A 124 8.52 -6.88 0.32
N LEU A 125 7.97 -7.91 0.97
CA LEU A 125 7.45 -7.83 2.33
C LEU A 125 8.55 -8.24 3.33
N ALA A 126 8.64 -7.55 4.47
CA ALA A 126 9.54 -7.96 5.55
C ALA A 126 9.07 -9.30 6.14
N GLN A 127 10.01 -10.12 6.62
CA GLN A 127 9.71 -11.44 7.19
C GLN A 127 8.66 -11.35 8.30
N GLU A 128 8.84 -10.44 9.26
CA GLU A 128 7.90 -10.20 10.36
C GLU A 128 6.47 -9.90 9.87
N LYS A 129 6.32 -9.04 8.87
CA LYS A 129 5.00 -8.73 8.28
C LYS A 129 4.40 -9.93 7.55
N TRP A 130 5.25 -10.74 6.90
CA TRP A 130 4.82 -11.97 6.24
C TRP A 130 4.37 -13.03 7.24
N ASP A 131 5.11 -13.21 8.33
CA ASP A 131 4.75 -14.14 9.40
C ASP A 131 3.39 -13.79 9.99
N ALA A 132 3.13 -12.49 10.25
CA ALA A 132 1.83 -12.03 10.70
C ALA A 132 0.70 -12.28 9.66
N CYS A 133 0.98 -12.16 8.36
CA CYS A 133 0.03 -12.56 7.32
C CYS A 133 -0.23 -14.07 7.31
N CYS A 134 0.82 -14.89 7.47
CA CYS A 134 0.74 -16.33 7.58
C CYS A 134 -0.11 -16.77 8.79
N ASP A 135 0.05 -16.09 9.94
CA ASP A 135 -0.81 -16.28 11.11
C ASP A 135 -2.28 -15.94 10.81
N TRP A 136 -2.51 -14.83 10.12
CA TRP A 136 -3.87 -14.39 9.78
C TRP A 136 -4.54 -15.33 8.76
N PHE A 137 -3.88 -15.66 7.66
CA PHE A 137 -4.40 -16.54 6.61
C PHE A 137 -4.46 -18.02 7.02
N GLY A 138 -3.73 -18.42 8.07
CA GLY A 138 -3.77 -19.77 8.63
C GLY A 138 -5.00 -20.06 9.49
N ARG A 139 -5.82 -19.06 9.80
CA ARG A 139 -7.07 -19.22 10.57
C ARG A 139 -8.13 -19.98 9.76
N GLU A 140 -9.02 -20.68 10.47
CA GLU A 140 -10.11 -21.46 9.86
C GLU A 140 -10.99 -20.63 8.93
N GLU A 141 -11.23 -19.35 9.26
CA GLU A 141 -12.04 -18.42 8.46
C GLU A 141 -11.49 -18.17 7.03
N PHE A 142 -10.24 -18.54 6.74
CA PHE A 142 -9.59 -18.37 5.43
C PHE A 142 -9.25 -19.68 4.71
N LYS A 143 -9.44 -20.83 5.36
CA LYS A 143 -9.22 -22.16 4.77
C LYS A 143 -10.35 -22.49 3.81
#